data_AF-V4AUC1-F1
#
_entry.id   AF-V4AUC1-F1
#
_cell.length_a   1.000
_cell.length_b   1.000
_cell.length_c   1.000
_cell.angle_alpha   90.00
_cell.angle_beta   90.00
_cell.angle_gamma   90.00
#
_symmetry.space_group_name_H-M   'P 1'
#
loop_
_entity.id
_entity.type
_entity.pdbx_description
1 polymer ?
#
loop_
_entity_poly.entity_id
_entity_poly.type
_entity_poly.pdbx_seq_one_letter_code
_entity_poly.pdbx_strand_id
1 'polypeptide(L)'
;SKRYENKTGNFVTGIDLTSREAIEKRDERAKRFGLTPSENRTEVDRKFLLKRYFKGIRLEAIHMRGTDNMNTQDIFQYFSEFGPGRIEWIDDSSCNVVWFDPMTAARALSTLSKDYDSDKDADMDTTEEKENHRLKKDKRRDQTRD
;
A
#
# COMPACT_ATOMS: atom_id res chain seq x y z
N SER A 1 -13.31 -14.57 10.83
CA SER A 1 -12.87 -13.58 9.83
C SER A 1 -12.53 -14.30 8.53
N LYS A 2 -13.07 -13.82 7.40
CA LYS A 2 -12.79 -14.39 6.06
C LYS A 2 -11.45 -13.83 5.55
N ARG A 3 -10.67 -14.68 4.88
CA ARG A 3 -9.35 -14.33 4.34
C ARG A 3 -9.35 -14.52 2.82
N TYR A 4 -8.76 -13.58 2.11
CA TYR A 4 -8.65 -13.62 0.65
C TYR A 4 -7.20 -13.39 0.24
N GLU A 5 -6.64 -14.34 -0.49
CA GLU A 5 -5.25 -14.27 -0.98
C GLU A 5 -5.19 -13.58 -2.34
N ASN A 6 -4.16 -12.77 -2.55
CA ASN A 6 -3.90 -12.14 -3.83
C ASN A 6 -3.26 -13.14 -4.80
N LYS A 7 -4.03 -13.54 -5.82
CA LYS A 7 -3.59 -14.50 -6.84
C LYS A 7 -2.71 -13.88 -7.93
N THR A 8 -2.68 -12.55 -8.03
CA THR A 8 -1.91 -11.83 -9.05
C THR A 8 -0.41 -11.79 -8.74
N GLY A 9 -0.02 -12.27 -7.55
CA GLY A 9 1.36 -12.63 -7.24
C GLY A 9 2.23 -11.44 -6.85
N ASN A 10 2.87 -11.56 -5.69
CA ASN A 10 3.78 -10.58 -5.12
C ASN A 10 5.23 -10.72 -5.67
N PHE A 11 5.38 -11.19 -6.91
CA PHE A 11 6.63 -11.78 -7.38
C PHE A 11 7.06 -11.21 -8.74
N VAL A 12 7.87 -10.15 -8.68
CA VAL A 12 8.33 -9.41 -9.88
C VAL A 12 9.61 -9.97 -10.49
N THR A 13 10.34 -10.89 -9.84
CA THR A 13 11.67 -11.31 -10.35
C THR A 13 11.91 -12.80 -10.54
N GLY A 14 10.93 -13.69 -10.35
CA GLY A 14 11.14 -15.12 -10.65
C GLY A 14 12.14 -15.85 -9.73
N ILE A 15 12.80 -15.14 -8.82
CA ILE A 15 13.95 -15.59 -8.02
C ILE A 15 13.64 -15.35 -6.54
N ASP A 16 13.75 -16.40 -5.73
CA ASP A 16 13.62 -16.31 -4.27
C ASP A 16 14.85 -15.63 -3.66
N LEU A 17 14.70 -14.33 -3.39
CA LEU A 17 15.71 -13.47 -2.77
C LEU A 17 16.03 -13.84 -1.30
N THR A 18 15.21 -14.69 -0.68
CA THR A 18 15.40 -15.17 0.70
C THR A 18 16.04 -16.55 0.76
N SER A 19 16.27 -17.19 -0.39
CA SER A 19 16.98 -18.45 -0.47
C SER A 19 18.41 -18.31 0.05
N ARG A 20 18.92 -19.40 0.63
CA ARG A 20 20.30 -19.47 1.14
C ARG A 20 21.32 -19.05 0.06
N GLU A 21 21.11 -19.48 -1.18
CA GLU A 21 21.97 -19.15 -2.31
C GLU A 21 21.94 -17.66 -2.66
N ALA A 22 20.76 -17.01 -2.61
CA ALA A 22 20.63 -15.58 -2.86
C ALA A 22 21.32 -14.74 -1.76
N ILE A 23 21.26 -15.22 -0.51
CA ILE A 23 21.94 -14.60 0.64
C ILE A 23 23.46 -14.71 0.48
N GLU A 24 23.99 -15.88 0.15
CA GLU A 24 25.44 -16.10 -0.04
C GLU A 24 26.01 -15.23 -1.18
N LYS A 25 25.32 -15.14 -2.32
CA LYS A 25 25.71 -14.26 -3.44
C LYS A 25 25.66 -12.78 -3.06
N ARG A 26 24.74 -12.38 -2.17
CA ARG A 26 24.65 -11.00 -1.66
C ARG A 26 25.85 -10.68 -0.77
N ASP A 27 26.26 -11.63 0.08
CA ASP A 27 27.43 -11.48 0.95
C ASP A 27 28.74 -11.40 0.17
N GLU A 28 28.91 -12.21 -0.87
CA GLU A 28 30.08 -12.13 -1.77
C GLU A 28 30.18 -10.77 -2.45
N ARG A 29 29.05 -10.24 -2.93
CA ARG A 29 29.00 -8.87 -3.50
C ARG A 29 29.35 -7.84 -2.43
N ALA A 30 28.81 -7.95 -1.22
CA ALA A 30 29.12 -7.04 -0.12
C ALA A 30 30.63 -7.02 0.19
N LYS A 31 31.30 -8.18 0.19
CA LYS A 31 32.77 -8.30 0.33
C LYS A 31 33.51 -7.61 -0.81
N ARG A 32 33.06 -7.76 -2.05
CA ARG A 32 33.64 -7.06 -3.23
C ARG A 32 33.56 -5.53 -3.09
N PHE A 33 32.51 -5.01 -2.45
CA PHE A 33 32.31 -3.58 -2.22
C PHE A 33 32.88 -3.07 -0.89
N GLY A 34 33.63 -3.89 -0.13
CA GLY A 34 34.28 -3.46 1.10
C GLY A 34 33.33 -3.14 2.26
N LEU A 35 32.07 -3.59 2.20
CA LEU A 35 31.11 -3.47 3.29
C LEU A 35 31.51 -4.47 4.39
N THR A 36 32.15 -3.99 5.46
CA THR A 36 32.36 -4.81 6.66
C THR A 36 31.11 -4.73 7.55
N PRO A 37 30.72 -5.81 8.26
CA PRO A 37 29.52 -5.80 9.12
C PRO A 37 29.60 -4.90 10.37
N SER A 38 30.60 -4.04 10.46
CA SER A 38 31.01 -3.39 11.71
C SER A 38 31.02 -1.88 11.54
N GLU A 39 29.94 -1.22 11.99
CA GLU A 39 29.94 0.09 12.67
C GLU A 39 28.53 0.65 12.97
N ASN A 40 27.46 0.10 12.39
CA ASN A 40 26.10 0.55 12.65
C ASN A 40 25.39 -0.41 13.60
N ARG A 41 24.91 0.09 14.76
CA ARG A 41 24.04 -0.63 15.72
C ARG A 41 23.19 -1.67 15.00
N THR A 42 23.46 -2.94 15.32
CA THR A 42 23.01 -4.08 14.53
C THR A 42 21.50 -4.01 14.26
N GLU A 43 21.10 -4.36 13.04
CA GLU A 43 19.68 -4.53 12.69
C GLU A 43 18.96 -5.46 13.69
N VAL A 44 19.72 -6.36 14.31
CA VAL A 44 19.34 -7.21 15.44
C VAL A 44 18.89 -6.39 16.66
N ASP A 45 19.63 -5.35 17.08
CA ASP A 45 19.26 -4.45 18.19
C ASP A 45 17.96 -3.68 17.89
N ARG A 46 17.82 -3.14 16.67
CA ARG A 46 16.58 -2.44 16.27
C ARG A 46 15.39 -3.39 16.27
N LYS A 47 15.56 -4.60 15.73
CA LYS A 47 14.51 -5.63 15.70
C LYS A 47 14.13 -6.10 17.10
N PHE A 48 15.09 -6.23 18.01
CA PHE A 48 14.85 -6.58 19.42
C PHE A 48 14.09 -5.47 20.16
N LEU A 49 14.49 -4.21 19.96
CA LEU A 49 13.80 -3.05 20.53
C LEU A 49 12.37 -2.94 19.98
N LEU A 50 12.20 -3.02 18.66
CA LEU A 50 10.89 -3.02 18.02
C LEU A 50 10.01 -4.15 18.57
N LYS A 51 10.53 -5.38 18.69
CA LYS A 51 9.76 -6.50 19.25
C LYS A 51 9.29 -6.27 20.69
N ARG A 52 10.07 -5.55 21.51
CA ARG A 52 9.72 -5.23 22.90
C ARG A 52 8.64 -4.16 22.99
N TYR A 53 8.73 -3.09 22.19
CA TYR A 53 7.75 -2.00 22.18
C TYR A 53 6.47 -2.37 21.44
N PHE A 54 6.58 -3.16 20.37
CA PHE A 54 5.48 -3.52 19.48
C PHE A 54 4.96 -4.94 19.73
N LYS A 55 5.03 -5.41 20.99
CA LYS A 55 4.51 -6.74 21.34
C LYS A 55 3.01 -6.81 21.05
N GLY A 56 2.64 -7.64 20.07
CA GLY A 56 1.25 -7.81 19.62
C GLY A 56 0.83 -6.91 18.46
N ILE A 57 1.72 -6.03 17.98
CA ILE A 57 1.46 -5.20 16.80
C ILE A 57 1.97 -5.93 15.56
N ARG A 58 1.11 -5.98 14.54
CA ARG A 58 1.38 -6.59 13.24
C ARG A 58 1.83 -5.51 12.27
N LEU A 59 3.15 -5.29 12.20
CA LEU A 59 3.74 -4.25 11.36
C LEU A 59 3.58 -4.54 9.85
N GLU A 60 3.27 -5.78 9.50
CA GLU A 60 2.98 -6.22 8.14
C GLU A 60 1.52 -6.00 7.73
N ALA A 61 0.67 -5.43 8.60
CA ALA A 61 -0.74 -5.22 8.34
C ALA A 61 -1.16 -3.75 8.52
N ILE A 62 -1.94 -3.23 7.56
CA ILE A 62 -2.61 -1.93 7.64
C ILE A 62 -4.09 -2.16 7.88
N HIS A 63 -4.65 -1.48 8.86
CA HIS A 63 -6.09 -1.44 9.08
C HIS A 63 -6.72 -0.38 8.17
N MET A 64 -7.74 -0.79 7.41
CA MET A 64 -8.48 0.07 6.48
C MET A 64 -9.94 0.16 6.93
N ARG A 65 -10.49 1.39 6.89
CA ARG A 65 -11.87 1.73 7.22
C ARG A 65 -12.56 2.40 6.03
N GLY A 66 -13.88 2.39 6.01
CA GLY A 66 -14.70 3.00 4.96
C GLY A 66 -14.84 2.10 3.72
N THR A 67 -14.89 0.78 3.92
CA THR A 67 -14.98 -0.21 2.84
C THR A 67 -16.41 -0.55 2.41
N ASP A 68 -17.41 0.25 2.79
CA ASP A 68 -18.84 -0.07 2.63
C ASP A 68 -19.25 -0.33 1.16
N ASN A 69 -18.58 0.31 0.22
CA ASN A 69 -18.81 0.18 -1.23
C ASN A 69 -17.61 -0.43 -1.97
N MET A 70 -16.74 -1.18 -1.26
CA MET A 70 -15.55 -1.80 -1.85
C MET A 70 -15.59 -3.32 -1.70
N ASN A 71 -15.16 -4.02 -2.75
CA ASN A 71 -14.93 -5.45 -2.71
C ASN A 71 -13.43 -5.76 -2.58
N THR A 72 -13.10 -7.04 -2.41
CA THR A 72 -11.71 -7.50 -2.25
C THR A 72 -10.79 -7.09 -3.42
N GLN A 73 -11.30 -7.07 -4.67
CA GLN A 73 -10.52 -6.67 -5.84
C GLN A 73 -10.22 -5.17 -5.84
N ASP A 74 -11.18 -4.33 -5.43
CA ASP A 74 -10.98 -2.87 -5.36
C ASP A 74 -9.83 -2.53 -4.40
N ILE A 75 -9.79 -3.22 -3.25
CA ILE A 75 -8.74 -3.03 -2.25
C ILE A 75 -7.38 -3.53 -2.78
N PHE A 76 -7.34 -4.69 -3.45
CA PHE A 76 -6.11 -5.15 -4.10
C PHE A 76 -5.62 -4.19 -5.19
N GLN A 77 -6.55 -3.59 -5.94
CA GLN A 77 -6.22 -2.61 -6.97
C GLN A 77 -5.67 -1.31 -6.36
N TYR A 78 -6.27 -0.82 -5.27
CA TYR A 78 -5.82 0.39 -4.57
C TYR A 78 -4.38 0.26 -4.08
N PHE A 79 -4.00 -0.91 -3.56
CA PHE A 79 -2.63 -1.18 -3.09
C PHE A 79 -1.73 -1.84 -4.15
N SER A 80 -2.15 -1.95 -5.42
CA SER A 80 -1.50 -2.79 -6.43
C SER A 80 0.01 -2.56 -6.59
N GLU A 81 0.46 -1.30 -6.53
CA GLU A 81 1.89 -0.93 -6.62
C GLU A 81 2.77 -1.49 -5.48
N PHE A 82 2.14 -1.82 -4.34
CA PHE A 82 2.82 -2.31 -3.14
C PHE A 82 2.65 -3.82 -2.96
N GLY A 83 1.99 -4.52 -3.88
CA GLY A 83 1.87 -5.97 -3.81
C GLY A 83 1.23 -6.50 -2.52
N PRO A 84 -0.05 -6.18 -2.26
CA PRO A 84 -0.76 -6.66 -1.08
C PRO A 84 -0.86 -8.19 -1.15
N GLY A 85 -0.54 -8.88 -0.05
CA GLY A 85 -0.52 -10.34 -0.02
C GLY A 85 -1.91 -10.94 0.21
N ARG A 86 -2.64 -10.44 1.20
CA ARG A 86 -4.00 -10.90 1.52
C ARG A 86 -4.83 -9.84 2.22
N ILE A 87 -6.15 -10.02 2.18
CA ILE A 87 -7.12 -9.20 2.91
C ILE A 87 -7.82 -10.06 3.96
N GLU A 88 -7.89 -9.55 5.19
CA GLU A 88 -8.58 -10.14 6.33
C GLU A 88 -9.77 -9.26 6.70
N TRP A 89 -10.97 -9.66 6.31
CA TRP A 89 -12.18 -8.88 6.58
C TRP A 89 -12.58 -8.97 8.05
N ILE A 90 -12.90 -7.82 8.66
CA ILE A 90 -13.37 -7.72 10.04
C ILE A 90 -14.89 -7.56 10.05
N ASP A 91 -15.38 -6.54 9.35
CA ASP A 91 -16.80 -6.24 9.14
C ASP A 91 -17.01 -5.66 7.73
N ASP A 92 -18.22 -5.22 7.39
CA ASP A 92 -18.55 -4.68 6.06
C ASP A 92 -17.90 -3.31 5.79
N SER A 93 -17.46 -2.63 6.85
CA SER A 93 -16.87 -1.28 6.80
C SER A 93 -15.35 -1.26 7.02
N SER A 94 -14.74 -2.42 7.29
CA SER A 94 -13.33 -2.50 7.67
C SER A 94 -12.66 -3.85 7.40
N CYS A 95 -11.38 -3.77 7.07
CA CYS A 95 -10.52 -4.92 6.84
C CYS A 95 -9.08 -4.63 7.26
N ASN A 96 -8.26 -5.68 7.36
CA ASN A 96 -6.81 -5.55 7.40
C ASN A 96 -6.23 -6.00 6.06
N VAL A 97 -5.42 -5.14 5.45
CA VAL A 97 -4.59 -5.49 4.29
C VAL A 97 -3.24 -5.93 4.81
N VAL A 98 -2.74 -7.07 4.34
CA VAL A 98 -1.54 -7.70 4.89
C VAL A 98 -0.52 -7.99 3.81
N TRP A 99 0.73 -7.60 4.08
CA TRP A 99 1.89 -7.81 3.23
C TRP A 99 2.77 -8.95 3.74
N PHE A 100 3.71 -9.37 2.89
CA PHE A 100 4.72 -10.37 3.26
C PHE A 100 5.81 -9.79 4.16
N ASP A 101 6.09 -8.50 4.04
CA ASP A 101 7.10 -7.81 4.84
C ASP A 101 6.57 -6.47 5.41
N PRO A 102 7.01 -6.09 6.63
CA PRO A 102 6.61 -4.83 7.25
C PRO A 102 7.05 -3.56 6.51
N MET A 103 8.15 -3.61 5.76
CA MET A 103 8.69 -2.42 5.10
C MET A 103 7.79 -1.99 3.95
N THR A 104 7.27 -2.94 3.18
CA THR A 104 6.33 -2.66 2.09
C THR A 104 5.01 -2.12 2.62
N ALA A 105 4.48 -2.66 3.73
CA ALA A 105 3.32 -2.07 4.41
C ALA A 105 3.59 -0.62 4.85
N ALA A 106 4.74 -0.35 5.48
CA ALA A 106 5.11 1.01 5.85
C ALA A 106 5.22 1.95 4.64
N ARG A 107 5.78 1.49 3.52
CA ARG A 107 5.87 2.27 2.27
C ARG A 107 4.50 2.57 1.68
N ALA A 108 3.61 1.59 1.64
CA ALA A 108 2.24 1.78 1.19
C ALA A 108 1.53 2.84 2.03
N LEU A 109 1.63 2.74 3.36
CA LEU A 109 1.04 3.71 4.27
C LEU A 109 1.59 5.12 4.03
N SER A 110 2.92 5.28 4.03
CA SER A 110 3.54 6.60 3.87
C SER A 110 3.29 7.23 2.50
N THR A 111 3.20 6.43 1.44
CA THR A 111 3.02 6.94 0.07
C THR A 111 1.57 7.32 -0.23
N LEU A 112 0.61 6.58 0.33
CA LEU A 112 -0.82 6.79 0.08
C LEU A 112 -1.47 7.72 1.11
N SER A 113 -0.77 8.04 2.21
CA SER A 113 -1.23 9.03 3.18
C SER A 113 -1.23 10.42 2.56
N LYS A 114 -2.22 11.23 2.96
CA LYS A 114 -2.32 12.65 2.59
C LYS A 114 -2.20 13.52 3.84
N ASP A 115 -1.60 14.68 3.67
CA ASP A 115 -1.56 15.69 4.72
C ASP A 115 -2.96 16.29 4.91
N TYR A 116 -3.38 16.39 6.17
CA TYR A 116 -4.72 16.88 6.52
C TYR A 116 -5.03 18.29 5.98
N ASP A 117 -4.01 19.14 5.87
CA ASP A 117 -4.19 20.52 5.42
C ASP A 117 -4.19 20.68 3.89
N SER A 118 -3.80 19.65 3.14
CA SER A 118 -3.71 19.70 1.67
C SER A 118 -5.08 19.74 0.97
N ASP A 119 -6.16 19.38 1.67
CA ASP A 119 -7.50 19.25 1.11
C ASP A 119 -8.25 20.60 0.98
N LYS A 120 -7.70 21.72 1.48
CA LYS A 120 -8.35 23.03 1.32
C LYS A 120 -8.27 23.59 -0.11
N ASP A 121 -7.33 23.11 -0.92
CA ASP A 121 -7.09 23.62 -2.26
C ASP A 121 -7.74 22.75 -3.37
N ALA A 122 -8.12 21.50 -3.07
CA ALA A 122 -8.64 20.55 -4.07
C ALA A 122 -10.16 20.62 -4.31
N ASP A 123 -10.94 21.17 -3.37
CA ASP A 123 -12.41 21.26 -3.49
C ASP A 123 -12.86 22.35 -4.50
N MET A 124 -11.95 23.24 -4.90
CA MET A 124 -12.24 24.30 -5.87
C MET A 124 -12.26 23.80 -7.33
N ASP A 125 -11.49 22.75 -7.66
CA ASP A 125 -11.30 22.30 -9.05
C ASP A 125 -12.44 21.37 -9.54
N THR A 126 -13.01 20.54 -8.65
CA THR A 126 -14.10 19.62 -9.06
C THR A 126 -15.46 20.29 -9.21
N THR A 127 -15.62 21.52 -8.72
CA THR A 127 -16.87 22.28 -8.83
C THR A 127 -16.99 22.91 -10.23
N GLU A 128 -15.90 23.42 -10.79
CA GLU A 128 -15.87 24.02 -12.13
C GLU A 128 -16.12 23.00 -13.25
N GLU A 129 -15.59 21.77 -13.14
CA GLU A 129 -15.84 20.72 -14.14
C GLU A 129 -17.31 20.25 -14.15
N LYS A 130 -17.94 20.14 -12.97
CA LYS A 130 -19.35 19.74 -12.83
C LYS A 130 -20.30 20.83 -13.33
N GLU A 131 -19.98 22.10 -13.11
CA GLU A 131 -20.77 23.25 -13.60
C GLU A 131 -20.66 23.39 -15.12
N ASN A 132 -19.44 23.27 -15.68
CA ASN A 132 -19.22 23.29 -17.12
C ASN A 132 -19.90 22.11 -17.85
N HIS A 133 -19.97 20.94 -17.22
CA HIS A 133 -20.70 19.80 -17.78
C HIS A 133 -22.23 20.00 -17.73
N ARG A 134 -22.77 20.65 -16.68
CA ARG A 134 -24.20 21.01 -16.59
C ARG A 134 -24.60 22.03 -17.66
N LEU A 135 -23.82 23.11 -17.83
CA LEU A 135 -24.08 24.16 -18.82
C LEU A 135 -24.04 23.64 -20.27
N LYS A 136 -23.15 22.68 -20.57
CA LYS A 136 -23.10 22.02 -21.89
C LYS A 136 -24.29 21.11 -22.15
N LYS A 137 -24.89 20.51 -21.11
CA LYS A 137 -26.06 19.63 -21.24
C LYS A 137 -27.36 20.42 -21.45
N ASP A 138 -27.44 21.64 -20.93
CA ASP A 138 -28.61 22.50 -21.13
C ASP A 138 -28.63 23.12 -22.52
N LYS A 139 -27.48 23.57 -23.05
CA LYS A 139 -27.38 24.06 -24.44
C LYS A 139 -27.73 23.01 -25.50
N ARG A 140 -27.48 21.72 -25.26
CA ARG A 140 -27.83 20.63 -26.21
C ARG A 140 -29.33 20.31 -26.23
N ARG A 141 -30.06 20.61 -25.14
CA ARG A 141 -31.51 20.34 -25.03
C ARG A 141 -32.36 21.38 -25.74
N ASP A 142 -31.88 22.62 -25.88
CA ASP A 142 -32.57 23.66 -26.64
C ASP A 142 -32.39 23.53 -28.16
N GLN A 143 -31.31 22.89 -28.65
CA GLN A 143 -31.06 22.73 -30.08
C GLN A 143 -31.80 21.55 -30.74
N THR A 144 -32.55 20.75 -29.97
CA THR A 144 -33.29 19.58 -30.46
C THR A 144 -34.81 19.79 -30.50
N ARG A 145 -35.26 21.04 -30.37
CA ARG A 145 -36.65 21.47 -30.48
C ARG A 145 -36.82 22.49 -31.60
N ASP A 146 -36.59 22.05 -32.84
CA ASP A 146 -37.10 22.64 -34.08
C ASP A 146 -37.25 21.53 -35.12
#